data_AF-A0A3C0AUE0-F1
#
_entry.id   AF-A0A3C0AUE0-F1
#
_cell.length_a   1.000
_cell.length_b   1.000
_cell.length_c   1.000
_cell.angle_alpha   90.00
_cell.angle_beta   90.00
_cell.angle_gamma   90.00
#
_symmetry.space_group_name_H-M   'P 1'
#
loop_
_entity.id
_entity.type
_entity.pdbx_description
1 polymer ?
#
loop_
_entity_poly.entity_id
_entity_poly.type
_entity_poly.pdbx_seq_one_letter_code
_entity_poly.pdbx_strand_id
1 'polypeptide(L)'
;MGAALDEAECEALPIASLIDRLTSGVEMAFELHRLPPLFASQEDYDAFCARHARAVVEKGDLASYAGGCFLGVDAGSTTTKLALIGERGE
;
A
#
# COMPACT_ATOMS: atom_id res chain seq x y z
N MET A 1 8.19 3.73 -4.68
CA MET A 1 8.93 2.58 -4.13
C MET A 1 8.85 2.69 -2.63
N GLY A 2 8.11 1.79 -2.00
CA GLY A 2 8.01 1.71 -0.55
C GLY A 2 8.90 0.58 -0.06
N ALA A 3 9.79 0.93 0.85
CA ALA A 3 10.47 0.11 1.83
C ALA A 3 11.29 1.11 2.65
N ALA A 4 11.31 0.97 3.96
CA ALA A 4 12.11 1.80 4.85
C ALA A 4 13.57 1.77 4.39
N LEU A 5 14.01 2.82 3.71
CA LEU A 5 15.41 3.10 3.51
C LEU A 5 15.87 3.75 4.81
N ASP A 6 16.62 2.98 5.59
CA ASP A 6 17.33 3.50 6.75
C ASP A 6 18.43 4.45 6.22
N GLU A 7 18.49 5.66 6.77
CA GLU A 7 19.44 6.72 6.39
C GLU A 7 20.81 6.53 7.05
N ALA A 8 21.03 5.39 7.72
CA ALA A 8 22.30 5.08 8.35
C ALA A 8 23.43 4.93 7.31
N GLU A 9 24.54 5.66 7.51
CA GLU A 9 25.80 5.38 6.83
C GLU A 9 26.21 3.91 7.10
N CYS A 10 26.18 3.09 6.06
CA CYS A 10 26.52 1.67 6.15
C CYS A 10 27.84 1.42 5.43
N GLU A 11 28.86 0.96 6.18
CA GLU A 11 30.13 0.55 5.58
C GLU A 11 29.94 -0.68 4.68
N ALA A 12 30.69 -0.73 3.57
CA ALA A 12 30.65 -1.86 2.66
C ALA A 12 31.21 -3.13 3.34
N LEU A 13 30.37 -4.16 3.43
CA LEU A 13 30.73 -5.46 4.02
C LEU A 13 30.98 -6.51 2.92
N PRO A 14 32.06 -7.31 3.01
CA PRO A 14 32.25 -8.47 2.14
C PRO A 14 31.12 -9.50 2.34
N ILE A 15 30.67 -10.12 1.25
CA ILE A 15 29.58 -11.11 1.30
C ILE A 15 29.91 -12.33 2.17
N ALA A 16 31.18 -12.73 2.24
CA ALA A 16 31.65 -13.79 3.12
C ALA A 16 31.34 -13.49 4.59
N SER A 17 31.55 -12.24 5.02
CA SER A 17 31.25 -11.79 6.39
C SER A 17 29.76 -11.83 6.71
N LEU A 18 28.88 -11.63 5.72
CA LEU A 18 27.44 -11.79 5.88
C LEU A 18 27.06 -13.26 6.06
N ILE A 19 27.67 -14.16 5.28
CA ILE A 19 27.44 -15.61 5.36
C ILE A 19 27.84 -16.13 6.74
N ASP A 20 29.03 -15.76 7.22
CA ASP A 20 29.55 -16.18 8.53
C ASP A 20 28.67 -15.71 9.70
N ARG A 21 28.09 -14.50 9.60
CA ARG A 21 27.15 -13.96 10.60
C ARG A 21 25.83 -14.72 10.61
N LEU A 22 25.33 -15.14 9.45
CA LEU A 22 24.09 -15.92 9.37
C LEU A 22 24.28 -17.34 9.91
N THR A 23 25.45 -17.95 9.70
CA THR A 23 25.76 -19.31 10.20
C THR A 23 26.11 -19.36 11.67
N SER A 24 26.66 -18.30 12.25
CA SER A 24 27.01 -18.22 13.69
C SER A 24 25.81 -17.96 14.62
N GLY A 25 24.62 -17.71 14.06
CA GLY A 25 23.41 -17.40 14.81
C GLY A 25 23.34 -15.93 15.16
N VAL A 26 22.25 -15.27 14.75
CA VAL A 26 22.01 -13.87 15.05
C VAL A 26 21.13 -13.80 16.30
N GLU A 27 21.66 -13.28 17.41
CA GLU A 27 20.78 -12.80 18.48
C GLU A 27 20.02 -11.58 17.95
N MET A 28 18.69 -11.71 17.91
CA MET A 28 17.78 -10.64 17.52
C MET A 28 17.73 -9.55 18.61
N ALA A 29 18.82 -8.79 18.75
CA ALA A 29 18.83 -7.53 19.49
C ALA A 29 18.37 -6.40 18.56
N PHE A 30 17.14 -6.50 18.05
CA PHE A 30 16.52 -5.41 17.30
C PHE A 30 15.12 -5.21 17.85
N GLU A 31 14.96 -4.16 18.67
CA GLU A 31 13.68 -3.47 18.68
C GLU A 31 13.49 -2.95 17.26
N LEU A 32 12.67 -3.64 16.47
CA LEU A 32 12.15 -3.09 15.21
C LEU A 32 11.64 -1.70 15.56
N HIS A 33 12.27 -0.64 15.02
CA HIS A 33 11.73 0.71 15.09
C HIS A 33 10.33 0.65 14.49
N ARG A 34 9.33 0.56 15.37
CA ARG A 34 7.95 0.47 14.94
C ARG A 34 7.62 1.82 14.37
N LEU A 35 7.14 1.82 13.13
CA LEU A 35 6.50 3.01 12.59
C LEU A 35 5.40 3.43 13.57
N PRO A 36 5.24 4.75 13.79
CA PRO A 36 4.11 5.23 14.55
C PRO A 36 2.81 4.70 13.93
N PRO A 37 1.76 4.52 14.74
CA PRO A 37 0.44 4.20 14.21
C PRO A 37 0.06 5.15 13.08
N LEU A 38 -0.57 4.62 12.03
CA LEU A 38 -0.98 5.41 10.86
C LEU A 38 -1.88 6.60 11.25
N PHE A 39 -2.62 6.44 12.34
CA PHE A 39 -3.46 7.47 12.95
C PHE A 39 -3.13 7.54 14.44
N ALA A 40 -2.87 8.73 14.97
CA ALA A 40 -2.53 8.89 16.39
C ALA A 40 -3.78 8.88 17.29
N SER A 41 -4.96 9.11 16.71
CA SER A 41 -6.24 9.13 17.42
C SER A 41 -7.39 8.65 16.52
N GLN A 42 -8.56 8.43 17.12
CA GLN A 42 -9.80 8.20 16.38
C GLN A 42 -10.20 9.43 15.56
N GLU A 43 -9.95 10.64 16.08
CA GLU A 43 -10.26 11.90 15.38
C GLU A 43 -9.44 12.06 14.09
N ASP A 44 -8.16 11.65 14.11
CA ASP A 44 -7.30 11.64 12.92
C ASP A 44 -7.83 10.67 11.86
N TYR A 45 -8.29 9.49 12.29
CA TYR A 45 -8.90 8.50 11.41
C TYR A 45 -10.21 9.02 10.81
N ASP A 46 -11.07 9.61 11.63
CA ASP A 46 -12.36 10.14 11.19
C ASP A 46 -12.17 11.30 10.20
N ALA A 47 -11.19 12.18 10.45
CA ALA A 47 -10.82 13.25 9.54
C ALA A 47 -10.30 12.72 8.20
N PHE A 48 -9.47 11.66 8.23
CA PHE A 48 -9.02 10.96 7.03
C PHE A 48 -10.21 10.37 6.26
N CYS A 49 -11.11 9.67 6.93
CA CYS A 49 -12.30 9.07 6.32
C CYS A 49 -13.22 10.13 5.71
N ALA A 50 -13.51 11.22 6.43
CA ALA A 50 -14.35 12.30 5.96
C ALA A 50 -13.76 13.01 4.73
N ARG A 51 -12.43 13.15 4.66
CA ARG A 51 -11.75 13.67 3.48
C ARG A 51 -11.88 12.71 2.29
N HIS A 52 -11.61 11.42 2.49
CA HIS A 52 -11.65 10.42 1.42
C HIS A 52 -13.06 10.13 0.92
N ALA A 53 -14.06 10.21 1.78
CA ALA A 53 -15.46 10.04 1.42
C ALA A 53 -15.96 11.13 0.44
N ARG A 54 -15.18 12.19 0.18
CA ARG A 54 -15.50 13.19 -0.86
C ARG A 54 -14.97 12.79 -2.24
N ALA A 55 -13.99 11.88 -2.30
CA ALA A 55 -13.40 11.40 -3.55
C ALA A 55 -14.24 10.23 -4.10
N VAL A 56 -15.50 10.50 -4.42
CA VAL A 56 -16.43 9.51 -4.97
C VAL A 56 -16.79 9.90 -6.39
N VAL A 57 -16.85 8.90 -7.27
CA VAL A 57 -17.45 9.03 -8.60
C VAL A 57 -18.96 8.83 -8.52
N GLU A 58 -19.70 9.41 -9.47
CA GLU A 58 -21.10 9.05 -9.67
C GLU A 58 -21.20 7.54 -9.92
N LYS A 59 -22.27 6.91 -9.44
CA LYS A 59 -22.47 5.46 -9.56
C LYS A 59 -23.80 5.19 -10.22
N GLY A 60 -23.78 4.41 -11.30
CA GLY A 60 -24.98 3.87 -11.93
C GLY A 60 -25.50 2.60 -11.26
N ASP A 61 -26.78 2.29 -11.47
CA ASP A 61 -27.31 0.95 -11.21
C ASP A 61 -26.99 0.04 -12.40
N LEU A 62 -26.15 -0.97 -12.16
CA LEU A 62 -25.72 -1.89 -13.19
C LEU A 62 -26.86 -2.72 -13.79
N ALA A 63 -27.89 -3.06 -12.99
CA ALA A 63 -28.98 -3.91 -13.45
C ALA A 63 -29.90 -3.22 -14.48
N SER A 64 -30.02 -1.90 -14.40
CA SER A 64 -30.83 -1.08 -15.31
C SER A 64 -30.00 -0.33 -16.36
N TYR A 65 -28.67 -0.44 -16.32
CA TYR A 65 -27.78 0.23 -17.26
C TYR A 65 -28.00 -0.28 -18.69
N ALA A 66 -28.11 0.66 -19.65
CA ALA A 66 -28.23 0.37 -21.06
C ALA A 66 -27.29 1.28 -21.84
N GLY A 67 -26.37 0.70 -22.61
CA GLY A 67 -25.36 1.44 -23.37
C GLY A 67 -24.04 0.69 -23.44
N GLY A 68 -23.02 1.33 -24.00
CA GLY A 68 -21.64 0.82 -23.94
C GLY A 68 -21.07 0.90 -22.53
N CYS A 69 -20.21 -0.04 -22.17
CA CYS A 69 -19.42 0.04 -20.94
C CYS A 69 -17.96 -0.29 -21.22
N PHE A 70 -17.07 0.25 -20.38
CA PHE A 70 -15.64 0.08 -20.51
C PHE A 70 -15.09 -0.57 -19.24
N LEU A 71 -14.41 -1.71 -19.39
CA LEU A 71 -13.78 -2.43 -18.29
C LEU A 71 -12.28 -2.17 -18.27
N GLY A 72 -11.81 -1.54 -17.20
CA GLY A 72 -10.39 -1.40 -16.88
C GLY A 72 -9.93 -2.50 -15.91
N VAL A 73 -8.76 -3.07 -16.19
CA VAL A 73 -8.12 -4.10 -15.34
C VAL A 73 -6.71 -3.63 -15.00
N ASP A 74 -6.42 -3.50 -13.70
CA ASP A 74 -5.07 -3.25 -13.16
C ASP A 74 -4.67 -4.46 -12.31
N ALA A 75 -3.83 -5.32 -12.87
CA ALA A 75 -3.36 -6.54 -12.23
C ALA A 75 -1.91 -6.37 -11.74
N GLY A 76 -1.75 -6.06 -10.45
CA GLY A 76 -0.46 -6.10 -9.76
C GLY A 76 -0.19 -7.47 -9.14
N SER A 77 1.08 -7.77 -8.82
CA SER A 77 1.52 -9.06 -8.23
C SER A 77 0.77 -9.47 -6.96
N THR A 78 0.25 -8.50 -6.22
CA THR A 78 -0.41 -8.70 -4.93
C THR A 78 -1.90 -8.33 -4.98
N THR A 79 -2.32 -7.55 -5.97
CA THR A 79 -3.67 -6.98 -5.99
C THR A 79 -4.15 -6.75 -7.40
N THR A 80 -5.33 -7.25 -7.71
CA THR A 80 -6.06 -6.92 -8.94
C THR A 80 -7.17 -5.93 -8.62
N LYS A 81 -7.26 -4.85 -9.41
CA LYS A 81 -8.34 -3.87 -9.35
C LYS A 81 -9.11 -3.92 -10.67
N LEU A 82 -10.42 -3.79 -10.55
CA LEU A 82 -11.35 -3.74 -11.68
C LEU A 82 -12.16 -2.45 -11.56
N ALA A 83 -12.34 -1.77 -12.69
CA ALA A 83 -13.21 -0.62 -12.79
C ALA A 83 -14.10 -0.78 -14.02
N LEU A 84 -15.41 -0.76 -13.83
CA LEU A 84 -16.39 -0.71 -14.91
C LEU A 84 -16.98 0.69 -14.93
N ILE A 85 -16.95 1.34 -16.09
CA ILE A 85 -17.50 2.70 -16.26
C ILE A 85 -18.49 2.73 -17.42
N GLY A 86 -19.56 3.51 -17.24
CA GLY A 86 -20.50 3.87 -18.29
C GLY A 86 -19.98 4.98 -19.21
N GLU A 87 -20.71 5.26 -20.29
CA GLU A 87 -20.35 6.30 -21.27
C GLU A 87 -20.27 7.72 -20.68
N ARG A 88 -20.94 8.00 -19.55
CA ARG A 88 -20.90 9.31 -18.88
C ARG A 88 -19.94 9.32 -17.69
N GLY A 89 -19.23 8.21 -17.45
CA GLY A 89 -18.28 8.06 -16.35
C GLY A 89 -18.90 7.60 -15.04
N GLU A 90 -20.16 7.13 -15.06
CA GLU A 90 -20.85 6.49 -13.92
C GLU A 90 -20.45 5.02 -13.67
#